data_AF-B4FTZ6-F1
#
_entry.id   AF-B4FTZ6-F1
#
_cell.length_a   1.000
_cell.length_b   1.000
_cell.length_c   1.000
_cell.angle_alpha   90.00
_cell.angle_beta   90.00
_cell.angle_gamma   90.00
#
_symmetry.space_group_name_H-M   'P 1'
#
loop_
_entity.id
_entity.type
_entity.pdbx_description
1 polymer ?
#
loop_
_entity_poly.entity_id
_entity_poly.type
_entity_poly.pdbx_seq_one_letter_code
_entity_poly.pdbx_strand_id
1 'polypeptide(L)' 'MFNSGGAMRELRFGGEDADVELKVRGSGTVGAYSSTKPTCVAVDSKAVGFSYDGTCGLISFELGIPDQEMYLWTVTVGY' A
#
# COMPACT_ATOMS: atom_id res chain seq x y z
N MET A 1 -13.45 0.87 -3.82
CA MET A 1 -13.78 2.25 -3.40
C MET A 1 -12.60 2.76 -2.57
N PHE A 2 -11.76 3.65 -3.11
CA PHE A 2 -10.65 4.25 -2.35
C PHE A 2 -11.23 5.41 -1.53
N ASN A 3 -11.53 5.16 -0.24
CA ASN A 3 -11.88 6.25 0.67
C ASN A 3 -10.60 6.99 1.04
N SER A 4 -10.28 7.94 0.19
CA SER A 4 -9.17 8.86 0.29
C SER A 4 -9.09 9.63 1.60
N GLY A 5 -10.11 10.41 1.92
CA GLY A 5 -9.92 11.57 2.81
C GLY A 5 -8.73 12.49 2.42
N GLY A 6 -8.11 12.29 1.23
CA GLY A 6 -6.81 12.89 0.85
C GLY A 6 -5.55 12.13 1.30
N ALA A 7 -5.65 10.89 1.77
CA ALA A 7 -4.50 10.07 2.18
C ALA A 7 -3.65 9.65 0.97
N MET A 8 -4.29 9.17 -0.10
CA MET A 8 -3.60 8.76 -1.33
C MET A 8 -3.30 9.98 -2.21
N ARG A 9 -2.07 10.06 -2.73
CA ARG A 9 -1.57 11.17 -3.56
C ARG A 9 -1.21 10.77 -4.97
N GLU A 10 -0.63 9.57 -5.16
CA GLU A 10 -0.24 9.09 -6.49
C GLU A 10 -0.49 7.57 -6.61
N LEU A 11 -0.66 7.12 -7.85
CA LEU A 11 -0.76 5.72 -8.27
C LEU A 11 -0.01 5.53 -9.58
N ARG A 12 0.81 4.49 -9.66
CA ARG A 12 1.56 4.10 -10.85
C ARG A 12 1.44 2.59 -11.04
N PHE A 13 1.45 2.16 -12.30
CA PHE A 13 1.41 0.75 -12.71
C PHE A 13 2.63 0.46 -13.58
N GLY A 14 3.25 -0.72 -13.41
CA GLY A 14 4.30 -1.23 -14.30
C GLY A 14 5.65 -0.51 -14.23
N GLY A 15 6.27 -0.47 -13.03
CA GLY A 15 7.67 0.00 -12.85
C GLY A 15 8.70 -1.15 -12.88
N GLU A 16 9.99 -0.82 -12.87
CA GLU A 16 11.08 -1.82 -12.88
C GLU A 16 11.10 -2.72 -11.63
N ASP A 17 10.57 -2.24 -10.50
CA ASP A 17 10.62 -2.92 -9.19
C ASP A 17 9.25 -3.30 -8.59
N ALA A 18 8.12 -2.92 -9.23
CA ALA A 18 6.77 -3.21 -8.73
C ALA A 18 5.67 -3.07 -9.79
N ASP A 19 4.67 -3.95 -9.72
CA ASP A 19 3.49 -3.90 -10.59
C ASP A 19 2.57 -2.73 -10.26
N VAL A 20 2.48 -2.35 -8.97
CA VAL A 20 1.69 -1.22 -8.49
C VAL A 20 2.50 -0.42 -7.45
N GLU A 21 2.61 0.89 -7.64
CA GLU A 21 3.17 1.81 -6.67
C GLU A 21 2.12 2.86 -6.27
N LEU A 22 2.01 3.13 -4.97
CA LEU A 22 1.15 4.17 -4.42
C LEU A 22 1.97 5.13 -3.56
N LYS A 23 1.60 6.41 -3.58
CA LYS A 23 2.07 7.39 -2.60
C LYS A 23 0.95 7.72 -1.64
N VAL A 24 1.16 7.48 -0.34
CA VAL A 24 0.10 7.62 0.68
C VAL A 24 0.58 8.37 1.93
N ARG A 25 -0.33 9.05 2.60
CA ARG A 25 -0.12 9.73 3.88
C ARG A 25 -0.87 9.01 5.01
N GLY A 26 -0.43 9.24 6.23
CA GLY A 26 -1.07 8.72 7.44
C GLY A 26 -0.20 7.72 8.18
N SER A 27 -0.82 6.99 9.10
CA SER A 27 -0.21 5.94 9.91
C SER A 27 -1.25 4.86 10.22
N GLY A 28 -0.81 3.68 10.66
CA GLY A 28 -1.67 2.55 11.01
C GLY A 28 -2.12 1.74 9.80
N THR A 29 -3.25 1.05 9.93
CA THR A 29 -3.70 0.04 8.97
C THR A 29 -4.14 0.67 7.65
N VAL A 30 -3.53 0.19 6.57
CA VAL A 30 -3.97 0.45 5.20
C VAL A 30 -4.69 -0.78 4.66
N GLY A 31 -5.89 -0.55 4.13
CA GLY A 31 -6.68 -1.54 3.41
C GLY A 31 -6.75 -1.24 1.92
N ALA A 32 -6.55 -2.26 1.09
CA ALA A 32 -6.73 -2.18 -0.36
C ALA A 32 -7.39 -3.46 -0.87
N TYR A 33 -8.15 -3.38 -1.96
CA TYR A 33 -8.77 -4.57 -2.55
C TYR A 33 -8.00 -5.00 -3.80
N SER A 34 -7.75 -6.30 -3.94
CA SER A 34 -7.17 -6.91 -5.13
C SER A 34 -7.83 -8.25 -5.46
N SER A 35 -8.10 -8.45 -6.75
CA SER A 35 -8.65 -9.70 -7.27
C SER A 35 -7.66 -10.87 -7.21
N THR A 36 -6.36 -10.56 -7.17
CA THR A 36 -5.28 -11.54 -7.13
C THR A 36 -4.53 -11.37 -5.83
N LYS A 37 -4.09 -12.47 -5.21
CA LYS A 37 -3.25 -12.40 -4.03
C LYS A 37 -1.87 -11.82 -4.41
N PRO A 38 -1.41 -10.71 -3.80
CA PRO A 38 -0.05 -10.21 -4.01
C PRO A 38 1.01 -11.22 -3.56
N THR A 39 2.20 -11.11 -4.13
CA THR A 39 3.39 -11.86 -3.69
C THR A 39 4.13 -11.11 -2.58
N CYS A 40 4.15 -9.77 -2.63
CA CYS A 40 4.76 -8.92 -1.62
C CYS A 40 4.10 -7.55 -1.50
N VAL A 41 4.30 -6.92 -0.35
CA VAL A 41 4.01 -5.50 -0.11
C VAL A 41 5.25 -4.88 0.53
N ALA A 42 5.65 -3.69 0.09
CA ALA A 42 6.73 -2.95 0.71
C ALA A 42 6.33 -1.49 0.98
N VAL A 43 6.89 -0.94 2.06
CA VAL A 43 6.73 0.47 2.48
C VAL A 43 8.12 1.08 2.52
N ASP A 44 8.35 2.12 1.70
CA ASP A 44 9.64 2.75 1.43
C ASP A 44 10.75 1.73 1.18
N SER A 45 10.49 0.85 0.21
CA SER A 45 11.36 -0.24 -0.23
C SER A 45 11.68 -1.30 0.83
N LYS A 46 11.01 -1.27 2.00
CA LYS A 46 11.12 -2.31 3.03
C LYS A 46 9.93 -3.25 2.95
N ALA A 47 10.19 -4.54 2.77
CA ALA A 47 9.14 -5.55 2.78
C ALA A 47 8.41 -5.57 4.14
N VAL A 48 7.08 -5.60 4.08
CA VAL A 48 6.21 -5.68 5.26
C VAL A 48 5.32 -6.92 5.18
N GLY A 49 4.91 -7.42 6.34
CA GLY A 49 3.85 -8.42 6.40
C GLY A 49 2.51 -7.82 5.98
N PHE A 50 1.70 -8.62 5.30
CA PHE A 50 0.33 -8.26 4.94
C PHE A 50 -0.61 -9.46 5.09
N SER A 51 -1.90 -9.19 5.31
CA SER A 51 -2.96 -10.18 5.22
C SER A 51 -3.68 -10.08 3.88
N TYR A 52 -4.20 -11.20 3.39
CA TYR A 52 -5.09 -11.25 2.22
C TYR A 52 -6.31 -12.11 2.53
N ASP A 53 -7.49 -11.52 2.50
CA ASP A 53 -8.77 -12.23 2.53
C ASP A 53 -9.16 -12.63 1.11
N GLY A 54 -8.98 -13.91 0.78
CA GLY A 54 -9.35 -14.45 -0.53
C GLY A 54 -10.86 -14.49 -0.81
N THR A 55 -11.71 -14.25 0.18
CA THR A 55 -13.17 -14.20 0.01
C THR A 55 -13.60 -12.89 -0.66
N CYS A 56 -13.00 -11.77 -0.23
CA CYS A 56 -13.39 -10.43 -0.71
C CYS A 56 -12.26 -9.69 -1.43
N GLY A 57 -11.05 -10.26 -1.45
CA GLY A 57 -9.86 -9.66 -2.04
C GLY A 57 -9.21 -8.59 -1.17
N LEU A 58 -9.55 -8.47 0.12
CA LEU A 58 -9.00 -7.43 0.98
C LEU A 58 -7.54 -7.74 1.36
N ILE A 59 -6.65 -6.83 1.00
CA ILE A 59 -5.28 -6.74 1.49
C ILE A 59 -5.26 -5.78 2.68
N SER A 60 -4.49 -6.09 3.73
CA SER A 60 -4.23 -5.14 4.82
C SER A 60 -2.79 -5.22 5.31
N PHE A 61 -2.19 -4.07 5.59
CA PHE A 61 -0.82 -3.92 6.10
C PHE A 61 -0.69 -2.64 6.94
N GLU A 62 0.40 -2.50 7.68
CA GLU A 62 0.62 -1.37 8.60
C GLU A 62 1.59 -0.33 8.03
N LEU A 63 1.24 0.94 8.19
CA LEU A 63 2.16 2.06 8.08
C LEU A 63 2.69 2.44 9.47
N GLY A 64 3.97 2.81 9.52
CA GLY A 64 4.59 3.33 10.73
C GLY A 64 4.05 4.71 11.14
N ILE A 65 4.59 5.22 12.23
CA ILE A 65 4.40 6.62 12.61
C ILE A 65 5.38 7.46 11.79
N PRO A 66 4.92 8.46 11.04
CA PRO A 66 5.81 9.29 10.24
C PRO A 66 6.67 10.20 11.13
N ASP A 67 7.95 10.29 10.82
CA ASP A 67 8.90 11.14 11.56
C ASP A 67 8.71 12.65 11.29
N GLN A 68 7.94 13.00 10.25
CA GLN A 68 7.73 14.37 9.80
C GLN A 68 6.27 14.61 9.41
N GLU A 69 5.80 15.85 9.59
CA GLU A 69 4.48 16.25 9.08
C GLU A 69 4.38 16.05 7.57
N MET A 70 3.20 15.61 7.11
CA MET A 70 2.91 15.38 5.69
C MET A 70 3.80 14.34 4.99
N TYR A 71 4.49 13.48 5.76
CA TYR A 71 5.28 12.38 5.20
C TYR A 71 4.49 11.56 4.20
N LEU A 72 5.15 11.22 3.10
CA LEU A 72 4.56 10.53 1.98
C LEU A 72 5.23 9.17 1.81
N TRP A 73 4.57 8.14 2.32
CA TRP A 73 5.00 6.75 2.19
C TRP A 73 4.95 6.32 0.73
N THR A 74 5.96 5.57 0.31
CA THR A 74 5.97 4.82 -0.95
C THR A 74 5.53 3.41 -0.67
N VAL A 75 4.36 3.02 -1.14
CA VAL A 75 3.87 1.65 -1.03
C VAL A 75 4.02 0.98 -2.38
N THR A 76 4.67 -0.18 -2.42
CA THR A 76 4.70 -1.03 -3.62
C THR A 76 4.01 -2.36 -3.34
N VAL A 77 3.31 -2.86 -4.35
CA VAL A 77 2.65 -4.16 -4.33
C VAL A 77 3.12 -4.93 -5.56
N GLY A 78 3.71 -6.10 -5.31
CA GLY A 78 4.13 -7.04 -6.36
C GLY A 78 3.10 -8.16 -6.50
N TYR A 79 2.88 -8.60 -7.73
CA TYR A 79 1.98 -9.69 -8.09
C TYR A 79 2.71 -10.87 -8.75
#